data_AF-A0A2E1ECK9-F1
#
_entry.id   AF-A0A2E1ECK9-F1
#
_cell.length_a   1.000
_cell.length_b   1.000
_cell.length_c   1.000
_cell.angle_alpha   90.00
_cell.angle_beta   90.00
_cell.angle_gamma   90.00
#
_symmetry.space_group_name_H-M   'P 1'
#
loop_
_entity.id
_entity.type
_entity.pdbx_description
1 polymer ?
#
loop_
_entity_poly.entity_id
_entity_poly.type
_entity_poly.pdbx_seq_one_letter_code
_entity_poly.pdbx_strand_id
1 'polypeptide(L)'
;MAGLKSPMNEKGSNKMTEIHDTAQPGAGEMPVINGKPGLPPRLANELHAHGYLRERLKAEFPDLDDETLADTLEGETGLNEALATLIRSREEDLSLITGLKARLEALKGRLERFQDRAETKRRLVADVMSRAEIKRLIEADFTVSLRMTPPSVQIEDEEAIPADYWKPQPPKLDRTALGDALRAGQKVEGAVLGASRPSITIRIA
;
A
#
# COMPACT_ATOMS: atom_id res chain seq x y z
N MET A 1 33.26 47.52 21.15
CA MET A 1 33.26 47.45 19.68
C MET A 1 31.99 46.72 19.28
N ALA A 2 30.89 47.45 19.02
CA ALA A 2 30.48 47.93 17.68
C ALA A 2 30.30 46.74 16.73
N GLY A 3 29.11 46.30 16.30
CA GLY A 3 27.85 47.01 16.07
C GLY A 3 27.77 47.52 14.62
N LEU A 4 26.62 47.28 13.98
CA LEU A 4 26.12 47.79 12.67
C LEU A 4 26.31 46.83 11.47
N LYS A 5 25.22 46.21 10.99
CA LYS A 5 24.11 46.74 10.18
C LYS A 5 24.49 46.85 8.69
N SER A 6 23.96 45.95 7.87
CA SER A 6 23.74 46.17 6.44
C SER A 6 22.63 47.22 6.26
N PRO A 7 22.78 48.22 5.36
CA PRO A 7 21.73 49.21 5.12
C PRO A 7 20.80 48.82 3.96
N MET A 8 19.59 49.34 4.08
CA MET A 8 18.47 49.35 3.14
C MET A 8 18.71 50.29 1.94
N ASN A 9 17.94 50.00 0.87
CA ASN A 9 17.19 50.88 -0.04
C ASN A 9 17.81 52.19 -0.57
N GLU A 10 17.62 52.46 -1.88
CA GLU A 10 16.50 53.29 -2.37
C GLU A 10 16.47 53.41 -3.92
N LYS A 11 15.23 53.40 -4.45
CA LYS A 11 14.62 54.27 -5.49
C LYS A 11 15.52 54.74 -6.64
N GLY A 12 15.23 54.47 -7.91
CA GLY A 12 13.98 54.78 -8.62
C GLY A 12 14.08 56.16 -9.29
N SER A 13 14.01 56.24 -10.62
CA SER A 13 13.49 57.42 -11.34
C SER A 13 13.33 57.19 -12.86
N ASN A 14 12.09 56.98 -13.25
CA ASN A 14 11.31 57.58 -14.35
C ASN A 14 11.96 58.59 -15.34
N LYS A 15 11.68 58.44 -16.64
CA LYS A 15 11.19 59.48 -17.61
C LYS A 15 10.84 58.82 -18.98
N MET A 16 9.59 58.82 -19.46
CA MET A 16 8.83 59.91 -20.14
C MET A 16 9.21 60.03 -21.64
N THR A 17 8.47 59.35 -22.56
CA THR A 17 7.49 59.89 -23.57
C THR A 17 8.18 60.48 -24.83
N GLU A 18 7.75 60.43 -26.11
CA GLU A 18 6.49 60.26 -26.86
C GLU A 18 6.75 59.75 -28.31
N ILE A 19 5.70 59.16 -28.93
CA ILE A 19 5.20 59.24 -30.33
C ILE A 19 6.14 59.21 -31.58
N HIS A 20 5.87 58.31 -32.54
CA HIS A 20 5.12 58.63 -33.77
C HIS A 20 4.91 57.41 -34.70
N ASP A 21 3.67 57.29 -35.16
CA ASP A 21 3.17 56.58 -36.34
C ASP A 21 3.82 57.07 -37.64
N THR A 22 4.29 56.17 -38.52
CA THR A 22 3.92 56.12 -39.95
C THR A 22 4.69 55.05 -40.75
N ALA A 23 3.90 54.33 -41.57
CA ALA A 23 4.22 53.76 -42.89
C ALA A 23 5.15 52.53 -43.03
N GLN A 24 4.53 51.38 -43.32
CA GLN A 24 5.09 50.27 -44.10
C GLN A 24 5.13 50.65 -45.60
N PRO A 25 6.06 50.14 -46.43
CA PRO A 25 5.80 48.86 -47.11
C PRO A 25 7.06 48.00 -47.40
N GLY A 26 6.86 46.68 -47.52
CA GLY A 26 7.59 45.88 -48.51
C GLY A 26 8.61 44.85 -48.01
N ALA A 27 8.25 43.58 -48.24
CA ALA A 27 9.10 42.46 -48.64
C ALA A 27 10.19 41.95 -47.68
N GLY A 28 9.79 40.95 -46.89
CA GLY A 28 10.67 39.95 -46.28
C GLY A 28 9.83 38.75 -45.89
N GLU A 29 9.69 37.78 -46.80
CA GLU A 29 8.91 36.56 -46.65
C GLU A 29 9.28 35.81 -45.35
N MET A 30 8.29 35.65 -44.47
CA MET A 30 8.32 34.59 -43.44
C MET A 30 8.02 33.27 -44.14
N PRO A 31 8.80 32.19 -43.96
CA PRO A 31 8.45 30.91 -44.53
C PRO A 31 7.19 30.41 -43.82
N VAL A 32 6.09 30.39 -44.56
CA VAL A 32 4.87 29.67 -44.21
C VAL A 32 5.22 28.19 -44.20
N ILE A 33 5.46 27.61 -43.03
CA ILE A 33 5.47 26.15 -42.87
C ILE A 33 4.03 25.66 -42.95
N ASN A 34 3.58 25.45 -44.19
CA ASN A 34 2.27 24.92 -44.49
C ASN A 34 2.17 23.46 -44.01
N GLY A 35 1.25 23.20 -43.06
CA GLY A 35 0.55 21.93 -42.92
C GLY A 35 1.34 20.70 -42.49
N LYS A 36 1.59 20.53 -41.18
CA LYS A 36 1.37 19.21 -40.57
C LYS A 36 -0.06 19.18 -40.06
N PRO A 37 -0.94 18.30 -40.55
CA PRO A 37 -2.20 18.09 -39.84
C PRO A 37 -1.83 17.64 -38.42
N GLY A 38 -2.33 18.36 -37.42
CA GLY A 38 -2.29 17.86 -36.04
C GLY A 38 -2.85 16.43 -36.04
N LEU A 39 -2.27 15.57 -35.20
CA LEU A 39 -2.70 14.19 -35.08
C LEU A 39 -4.23 14.15 -34.92
N PRO A 40 -4.96 13.29 -35.66
CA PRO A 40 -6.42 13.27 -35.58
C PRO A 40 -6.86 13.13 -34.11
N PRO A 41 -7.91 13.83 -33.65
CA PRO A 41 -8.24 13.94 -32.22
C PRO A 41 -8.34 12.60 -31.49
N ARG A 42 -8.81 11.55 -32.18
CA ARG A 42 -8.86 10.18 -31.63
C ARG A 42 -7.48 9.60 -31.34
N LEU A 43 -6.54 9.75 -32.27
CA LEU A 43 -5.18 9.25 -32.13
C LEU A 43 -4.38 10.08 -31.10
N ALA A 44 -4.64 11.38 -31.00
CA ALA A 44 -4.08 12.23 -29.95
C ALA A 44 -4.56 11.80 -28.55
N ASN A 45 -5.85 11.50 -28.41
CA ASN A 45 -6.43 11.01 -27.15
C ASN A 45 -5.88 9.62 -26.78
N GLU A 46 -5.74 8.73 -27.75
CA GLU A 46 -5.20 7.39 -27.54
C GLU A 46 -3.73 7.43 -27.13
N LEU A 47 -2.91 8.25 -27.80
CA LEU A 47 -1.52 8.48 -27.41
C LEU A 47 -1.40 9.03 -25.98
N HIS A 48 -2.26 9.99 -25.62
CA HIS A 48 -2.28 10.55 -24.27
C HIS A 48 -2.68 9.49 -23.22
N ALA A 49 -3.69 8.67 -23.51
CA ALA A 49 -4.13 7.61 -22.60
C ALA A 49 -3.07 6.52 -22.41
N HIS A 50 -2.36 6.14 -23.49
CA HIS A 50 -1.20 5.25 -23.43
C HIS A 50 -0.06 5.83 -22.60
N GLY A 51 0.30 7.09 -22.83
CA GLY A 51 1.32 7.79 -22.05
C GLY A 51 0.94 7.84 -20.57
N TYR A 52 -0.33 8.12 -20.27
CA TYR A 52 -0.84 8.12 -18.90
C TYR A 52 -0.72 6.74 -18.25
N LEU A 53 -1.12 5.66 -18.93
CA LEU A 53 -1.00 4.29 -18.40
C LEU A 53 0.46 3.95 -18.06
N ARG A 54 1.39 4.24 -18.98
CA ARG A 54 2.83 4.00 -18.77
C ARG A 54 3.37 4.74 -17.56
N GLU A 55 3.12 6.05 -17.47
CA GLU A 55 3.58 6.87 -16.34
C GLU A 55 2.99 6.36 -15.01
N ARG A 56 1.72 5.97 -15.01
CA ARG A 56 1.07 5.43 -13.82
C ARG A 56 1.66 4.08 -13.40
N LEU A 57 1.99 3.20 -14.35
CA LEU A 57 2.64 1.92 -14.02
C LEU A 57 4.03 2.12 -13.41
N LYS A 58 4.86 3.00 -13.99
CA LYS A 58 6.16 3.35 -13.41
C LYS A 58 6.05 3.92 -11.99
N ALA A 59 5.06 4.77 -11.75
CA ALA A 59 4.86 5.38 -10.45
C ALA A 59 4.36 4.39 -9.39
N GLU A 60 3.49 3.45 -9.77
CA GLU A 60 2.89 2.47 -8.84
C GLU A 60 3.83 1.28 -8.57
N PHE A 61 4.72 0.96 -9.51
CA PHE A 61 5.66 -0.15 -9.44
C PHE A 61 7.11 0.33 -9.68
N PRO A 62 7.71 1.09 -8.74
CA PRO A 62 9.03 1.69 -8.92
C PRO A 62 10.17 0.67 -8.99
N ASP A 63 9.94 -0.56 -8.52
CA ASP A 63 10.92 -1.64 -8.54
C ASP A 63 10.88 -2.46 -9.85
N LEU A 64 9.86 -2.24 -10.70
CA LEU A 64 9.88 -2.77 -12.08
C LEU A 64 10.86 -1.93 -12.88
N ASP A 65 11.87 -2.57 -13.46
CA ASP A 65 12.73 -1.89 -14.42
C ASP A 65 11.98 -1.60 -15.73
N ASP A 66 12.54 -0.67 -16.50
CA ASP A 66 11.95 -0.26 -17.79
C ASP A 66 11.86 -1.43 -18.79
N GLU A 67 12.68 -2.47 -18.61
CA GLU A 67 12.68 -3.71 -19.40
C GLU A 67 11.48 -4.60 -19.04
N THR A 68 11.24 -4.91 -17.77
CA THR A 68 10.10 -5.73 -17.33
C THR A 68 8.76 -5.03 -17.62
N LEU A 69 8.71 -3.70 -17.46
CA LEU A 69 7.53 -2.92 -17.81
C LEU A 69 7.31 -2.89 -19.33
N ALA A 70 8.40 -2.81 -20.11
CA ALA A 70 8.34 -2.95 -21.56
C ALA A 70 7.85 -4.35 -21.92
N ASP A 71 8.44 -5.43 -21.44
CA ASP A 71 8.04 -6.82 -21.71
C ASP A 71 6.55 -7.08 -21.44
N THR A 72 5.99 -6.44 -20.40
CA THR A 72 4.56 -6.57 -20.06
C THR A 72 3.65 -5.86 -21.08
N LEU A 73 4.13 -4.83 -21.75
CA LEU A 73 3.35 -4.00 -22.70
C LEU A 73 3.92 -4.02 -24.12
N GLU A 74 4.96 -4.82 -24.38
CA GLU A 74 5.70 -4.84 -25.63
C GLU A 74 4.87 -5.59 -26.67
N GLY A 75 4.75 -4.99 -27.85
CA GLY A 75 3.92 -5.51 -28.93
C GLY A 75 2.46 -5.05 -28.88
N GLU A 76 2.00 -4.44 -27.78
CA GLU A 76 0.65 -3.88 -27.69
C GLU A 76 0.59 -2.51 -28.35
N THR A 77 -0.20 -2.41 -29.42
CA THR A 77 -0.28 -1.18 -30.23
C THR A 77 -1.47 -0.32 -29.81
N GLY A 78 -2.55 -0.95 -29.33
CA GLY A 78 -3.77 -0.30 -28.87
C GLY A 78 -3.90 -0.23 -27.35
N LEU A 79 -4.59 0.80 -26.85
CA LEU A 79 -4.78 0.98 -25.40
C LEU A 79 -5.55 -0.19 -24.79
N ASN A 80 -6.54 -0.69 -25.52
CA ASN A 80 -7.36 -1.82 -25.06
C ASN A 80 -6.53 -3.10 -24.94
N GLU A 81 -5.57 -3.31 -25.83
CA GLU A 81 -4.70 -4.48 -25.81
C GLU A 81 -3.75 -4.40 -24.61
N ALA A 82 -3.13 -3.24 -24.38
CA ALA A 82 -2.33 -2.96 -23.19
C ALA A 82 -3.10 -3.16 -21.87
N LEU A 83 -4.34 -2.67 -21.79
CA LEU A 83 -5.21 -2.89 -20.62
C LEU A 83 -5.58 -4.36 -20.44
N ALA A 84 -5.86 -5.08 -21.52
CA ALA A 84 -6.15 -6.51 -21.47
C ALA A 84 -4.93 -7.31 -20.97
N THR A 85 -3.73 -6.97 -21.42
CA THR A 85 -2.49 -7.63 -20.99
C THR A 85 -2.18 -7.36 -19.52
N LEU A 86 -2.41 -6.13 -19.03
CA LEU A 86 -2.33 -5.84 -17.60
C LEU A 86 -3.34 -6.66 -16.77
N ILE A 87 -4.57 -6.85 -17.28
CA ILE A 87 -5.56 -7.70 -16.62
C ILE A 87 -5.11 -9.18 -16.61
N ARG A 88 -4.53 -9.70 -17.70
CA ARG A 88 -4.01 -11.08 -17.73
C ARG A 88 -2.87 -11.27 -16.73
N SER A 89 -1.92 -10.34 -16.68
CA SER A 89 -0.84 -10.33 -15.68
C SER A 89 -1.39 -10.36 -14.25
N ARG A 90 -2.43 -9.56 -13.96
CA ARG A 90 -3.13 -9.62 -12.66
C ARG A 90 -3.71 -11.02 -12.35
N GLU A 91 -4.27 -11.72 -13.33
CA GLU A 91 -4.82 -13.07 -13.11
C GLU A 91 -3.73 -14.12 -12.89
N GLU A 92 -2.56 -13.96 -13.51
CA GLU A 92 -1.37 -14.77 -13.23
C GLU A 92 -0.92 -14.55 -11.78
N ASP A 93 -0.86 -13.30 -11.31
CA ASP A 93 -0.56 -12.98 -9.92
C ASP A 93 -1.55 -13.65 -8.95
N LEU A 94 -2.86 -13.59 -9.23
CA LEU A 94 -3.87 -14.22 -8.40
C LEU A 94 -3.73 -15.75 -8.34
N SER A 95 -3.31 -16.36 -9.46
CA SER A 95 -3.02 -17.79 -9.52
C SER A 95 -1.80 -18.14 -8.67
N LEU A 96 -0.72 -17.35 -8.75
CA LEU A 96 0.47 -17.50 -7.92
C LEU A 96 0.16 -17.32 -6.43
N ILE A 97 -0.61 -16.28 -6.08
CA ILE A 97 -1.06 -16.01 -4.70
C ILE A 97 -1.79 -17.23 -4.14
N THR A 98 -2.65 -17.86 -4.93
CA THR A 98 -3.40 -19.06 -4.50
C THR A 98 -2.46 -20.23 -4.19
N GLY A 99 -1.50 -20.51 -5.07
CA GLY A 99 -0.49 -21.54 -4.84
C GLY A 99 0.40 -21.25 -3.62
N LEU A 100 0.80 -19.99 -3.44
CA LEU A 100 1.62 -19.55 -2.30
C LEU A 100 0.86 -19.72 -0.98
N LYS A 101 -0.43 -19.36 -0.93
CA LYS A 101 -1.27 -19.57 0.26
C LYS A 101 -1.35 -21.05 0.64
N ALA A 102 -1.55 -21.94 -0.33
CA ALA A 102 -1.58 -23.39 -0.07
C ALA A 102 -0.25 -23.90 0.50
N ARG A 103 0.88 -23.44 -0.04
CA ARG A 103 2.22 -23.82 0.45
C ARG A 103 2.49 -23.28 1.85
N LEU A 104 2.10 -22.05 2.12
CA LEU A 104 2.24 -21.41 3.43
C LEU A 104 1.43 -22.16 4.50
N GLU A 105 0.21 -22.59 4.16
CA GLU A 105 -0.61 -23.39 5.06
C GLU A 105 0.03 -24.76 5.37
N ALA A 106 0.56 -25.45 4.36
CA ALA A 106 1.29 -26.70 4.57
C ALA A 106 2.52 -26.52 5.48
N LEU A 107 3.24 -25.40 5.34
CA LEU A 107 4.37 -25.06 6.18
C LEU A 107 3.95 -24.73 7.62
N LYS A 108 2.84 -24.00 7.81
CA LYS A 108 2.26 -23.76 9.14
C LYS A 108 1.91 -25.06 9.85
N GLY A 109 1.23 -25.98 9.16
CA GLY A 109 0.93 -27.30 9.74
C GLY A 109 2.19 -28.09 10.10
N ARG A 110 3.28 -27.94 9.34
CA ARG A 110 4.58 -28.55 9.69
C ARG A 110 5.23 -27.88 10.90
N LEU A 111 5.15 -26.55 11.01
CA LEU A 111 5.63 -25.79 12.15
C LEU A 111 4.93 -26.23 13.43
N GLU A 112 3.60 -26.30 13.41
CA GLU A 112 2.77 -26.74 14.54
C GLU A 112 3.18 -28.14 15.01
N ARG A 113 3.34 -29.11 14.10
CA ARG A 113 3.83 -30.46 14.46
C ARG A 113 5.24 -30.47 15.07
N PHE A 114 6.10 -29.50 14.76
CA PHE A 114 7.39 -29.37 15.42
C PHE A 114 7.27 -28.75 16.80
N GLN A 115 6.39 -27.76 16.96
CA GLN A 115 6.07 -27.14 18.25
C GLN A 115 5.47 -28.17 19.20
N ASP A 116 4.47 -28.93 18.77
CA ASP A 116 3.83 -29.99 19.56
C ASP A 116 4.83 -31.05 20.01
N ARG A 117 5.72 -31.46 19.10
CA ARG A 117 6.75 -32.44 19.40
C ARG A 117 7.78 -31.92 20.39
N ALA A 118 8.19 -30.65 20.26
CA ALA A 118 9.10 -30.01 21.20
C ALA A 118 8.47 -29.92 22.59
N GLU A 119 7.22 -29.47 22.68
CA GLU A 119 6.50 -29.37 23.94
C GLU A 119 6.21 -30.73 24.56
N THR A 120 5.87 -31.74 23.75
CA THR A 120 5.71 -33.13 24.20
C THR A 120 7.00 -33.67 24.82
N LYS A 121 8.16 -33.43 24.19
CA LYS A 121 9.47 -33.80 24.76
C LYS A 121 9.73 -33.08 26.07
N ARG A 122 9.45 -31.77 26.15
CA ARG A 122 9.60 -30.98 27.37
C ARG A 122 8.75 -31.53 28.51
N ARG A 123 7.47 -31.79 28.26
CA ARG A 123 6.54 -32.38 29.23
C ARG A 123 7.00 -33.76 29.69
N LEU A 124 7.45 -34.60 28.76
CA LEU A 124 7.98 -35.93 29.09
C LEU A 124 9.23 -35.84 29.99
N VAL A 125 10.16 -34.94 29.66
CA VAL A 125 11.35 -34.70 30.49
C VAL A 125 10.95 -34.24 31.89
N ALA A 126 9.99 -33.30 32.01
CA ALA A 126 9.49 -32.83 33.29
C ALA A 126 8.83 -33.95 34.13
N ASP A 127 7.97 -34.79 33.52
CA ASP A 127 7.33 -35.94 34.18
C ASP A 127 8.37 -36.95 34.67
N VAL A 128 9.33 -37.33 33.82
CA VAL A 128 10.38 -38.28 34.19
C VAL A 128 11.30 -37.71 35.28
N MET A 129 11.73 -36.46 35.17
CA MET A 129 12.53 -35.80 36.21
C MET A 129 11.77 -35.73 37.55
N SER A 130 10.46 -35.46 37.51
CA SER A 130 9.62 -35.43 38.71
C SER A 130 9.52 -36.81 39.37
N ARG A 131 9.27 -37.87 38.59
CA ARG A 131 9.17 -39.25 39.11
C ARG A 131 10.50 -39.80 39.62
N ALA A 132 11.60 -39.41 38.98
CA ALA A 132 12.95 -39.81 39.38
C ALA A 132 13.54 -38.91 40.48
N GLU A 133 12.78 -37.93 40.99
CA GLU A 133 13.21 -36.95 42.00
C GLU A 133 14.46 -36.13 41.59
N ILE A 134 14.71 -35.99 40.28
CA ILE A 134 15.83 -35.21 39.74
C ILE A 134 15.43 -33.75 39.69
N LYS A 135 15.93 -32.94 40.63
CA LYS A 135 15.63 -31.50 40.68
C LYS A 135 16.39 -30.68 39.61
N ARG A 136 17.55 -31.13 39.17
CA ARG A 136 18.42 -30.41 38.23
C ARG A 136 19.29 -31.38 37.43
N LEU A 137 19.37 -31.14 36.12
CA LEU A 137 20.25 -31.83 35.17
C LEU A 137 21.18 -30.79 34.55
N ILE A 138 22.49 -31.06 34.56
CA ILE A 138 23.52 -30.16 34.03
C ILE A 138 24.30 -30.93 32.99
N GLU A 139 24.29 -30.43 31.76
CA GLU A 139 25.08 -30.91 30.64
C GLU A 139 26.02 -29.79 30.15
N ALA A 140 26.97 -30.11 29.28
CA ALA A 140 27.96 -29.14 28.79
C ALA A 140 27.32 -27.97 28.00
N ASP A 141 26.19 -28.21 27.35
CA ASP A 141 25.50 -27.30 26.45
C ASP A 141 24.16 -26.77 27.01
N PHE A 142 23.62 -27.35 28.09
CA PHE A 142 22.40 -26.86 28.72
C PHE A 142 22.27 -27.23 30.21
N THR A 143 21.36 -26.55 30.90
CA THR A 143 20.94 -26.93 32.26
C THR A 143 19.41 -26.94 32.33
N VAL A 144 18.84 -28.04 32.82
CA VAL A 144 17.40 -28.17 33.09
C VAL A 144 17.19 -28.18 34.60
N SER A 145 16.26 -27.36 35.09
CA SER A 145 15.84 -27.37 36.50
C SER A 145 14.35 -27.62 36.58
N LEU A 146 13.94 -28.61 37.35
CA LEU A 146 12.54 -28.90 37.60
C LEU A 146 12.00 -27.86 38.60
N ARG A 147 10.90 -27.20 38.23
CA ARG A 147 10.17 -26.29 39.11
C ARG A 147 8.70 -26.61 39.02
N MET A 148 8.00 -26.51 40.14
CA MET A 148 6.54 -26.53 40.12
C MET A 148 6.07 -25.19 39.60
N THR A 149 5.38 -25.21 38.46
CA THR A 149 4.71 -24.03 37.94
C THR A 149 3.56 -23.69 38.88
N PRO A 150 3.38 -22.41 39.27
CA PRO A 150 2.20 -22.02 40.02
C PRO A 150 0.94 -22.39 39.23
N PRO A 151 -0.16 -22.73 39.92
CA PRO A 151 -1.42 -23.06 39.25
C PRO A 151 -1.84 -21.91 38.34
N SER A 152 -2.17 -22.22 37.09
CA SER A 152 -2.74 -21.25 36.16
C SER A 152 -4.22 -21.03 36.49
N VAL A 153 -4.70 -19.80 36.37
CA VAL A 153 -6.13 -19.49 36.49
C VAL A 153 -6.89 -20.26 35.41
N GLN A 154 -7.80 -21.13 35.82
CA GLN A 154 -8.76 -21.79 34.93
C GLN A 154 -10.10 -21.09 35.10
N ILE A 155 -10.65 -20.59 34.00
CA ILE A 155 -11.95 -19.93 33.99
C ILE A 155 -12.98 -20.99 33.60
N GLU A 156 -13.84 -21.35 34.55
CA GLU A 156 -14.91 -22.33 34.33
C GLU A 156 -16.19 -21.66 33.79
N ASP A 157 -16.51 -20.48 34.31
CA ASP A 157 -17.65 -19.65 33.90
C ASP A 157 -17.24 -18.18 33.96
N GLU A 158 -17.22 -17.51 32.80
CA GLU A 158 -16.89 -16.09 32.70
C GLU A 158 -17.99 -15.20 33.29
N GLU A 159 -19.27 -15.59 33.22
CA GLU A 159 -20.38 -14.77 33.68
C GLU A 159 -20.45 -14.68 35.21
N ALA A 160 -19.92 -15.69 35.90
CA ALA A 160 -19.78 -15.71 37.35
C ALA A 160 -18.59 -14.89 37.86
N ILE A 161 -17.67 -14.43 36.99
CA ILE A 161 -16.50 -13.66 37.41
C ILE A 161 -16.93 -12.24 37.82
N PRO A 162 -16.65 -11.79 39.06
CA PRO A 162 -16.98 -10.45 39.52
C PRO A 162 -16.40 -9.34 38.63
N ALA A 163 -17.13 -8.23 38.54
CA ALA A 163 -16.74 -7.06 37.73
C ALA A 163 -15.34 -6.51 38.04
N ASP A 164 -14.81 -6.72 39.24
CA ASP A 164 -13.48 -6.28 39.68
C ASP A 164 -12.33 -6.86 38.84
N TYR A 165 -12.53 -8.02 38.20
CA TYR A 165 -11.54 -8.67 37.35
C TYR A 165 -11.68 -8.30 35.86
N TRP A 166 -12.76 -7.61 35.49
CA TRP A 166 -13.02 -7.18 34.13
C TRP A 166 -12.54 -5.75 33.89
N LYS A 167 -11.79 -5.55 32.81
CA LYS A 167 -11.45 -4.19 32.35
C LYS A 167 -12.50 -3.73 31.36
N PRO A 168 -13.13 -2.55 31.56
CA PRO A 168 -14.07 -1.99 30.60
C PRO A 168 -13.41 -1.85 29.23
N GLN A 169 -14.00 -2.47 28.20
CA GLN A 169 -13.54 -2.26 26.83
C GLN A 169 -14.12 -0.95 26.30
N PRO A 170 -13.32 -0.14 25.57
CA PRO A 170 -13.85 1.04 24.91
C PRO A 170 -14.95 0.64 23.92
N PRO A 171 -15.98 1.48 23.73
CA PRO A 171 -17.06 1.18 22.79
C PRO A 171 -16.49 0.93 21.40
N LYS A 172 -16.84 -0.21 20.82
CA LYS A 172 -16.42 -0.57 19.46
C LYS A 172 -17.26 0.22 18.46
N LEU A 173 -16.59 0.99 17.61
CA LEU A 173 -17.26 1.74 16.55
C LEU A 173 -17.94 0.78 15.57
N ASP A 174 -19.26 0.91 15.43
CA ASP A 174 -20.01 0.24 14.37
C ASP A 174 -19.81 0.98 13.04
N ARG A 175 -18.82 0.53 12.27
CA ARG A 175 -18.48 1.12 10.97
C ARG A 175 -19.57 0.86 9.93
N THR A 176 -20.38 -0.18 10.10
CA THR A 176 -21.45 -0.53 9.16
C THR A 176 -22.61 0.43 9.34
N ALA A 177 -23.11 0.57 10.56
CA ALA A 177 -24.17 1.52 10.89
C ALA A 177 -23.74 2.97 10.56
N LEU A 178 -22.48 3.31 10.87
CA LEU A 178 -21.90 4.61 10.49
C LEU A 178 -21.89 4.81 8.96
N GLY A 179 -21.47 3.79 8.21
CA GLY A 179 -21.46 3.84 6.75
C GLY A 179 -22.85 4.02 6.16
N ASP A 180 -23.85 3.32 6.72
CA ASP A 180 -25.25 3.40 6.28
C ASP A 180 -25.88 4.76 6.59
N ALA A 181 -25.64 5.31 7.79
CA ALA A 181 -26.06 6.66 8.17
C ALA A 181 -25.51 7.72 7.21
N LEU A 182 -24.21 7.63 6.88
CA LEU A 182 -23.57 8.56 5.95
C LEU A 182 -24.11 8.42 4.51
N ARG A 183 -24.38 7.20 4.04
CA ARG A 183 -25.02 6.96 2.73
C ARG A 183 -26.45 7.46 2.66
N ALA A 184 -27.17 7.40 3.78
CA ALA A 184 -28.51 7.98 3.92
C ALA A 184 -28.51 9.52 4.02
N GLY A 185 -27.34 10.16 3.95
CA GLY A 185 -27.21 11.62 3.98
C GLY A 185 -27.22 12.23 5.39
N GLN A 186 -27.14 11.41 6.44
CA GLN A 186 -27.01 11.91 7.81
C GLN A 186 -25.61 12.48 8.03
N LYS A 187 -25.52 13.63 8.69
CA LYS A 187 -24.23 14.19 9.12
C LYS A 187 -23.81 13.52 10.42
N VAL A 188 -22.67 12.82 10.39
CA VAL A 188 -22.03 12.27 11.59
C VAL A 188 -20.71 12.99 11.80
N GLU A 189 -20.57 13.66 12.94
CA GLU A 189 -19.34 14.38 13.29
C GLU A 189 -18.16 13.40 13.38
N GLY A 190 -17.05 13.75 12.73
CA GLY A 190 -15.86 12.89 12.66
C GLY A 190 -15.86 11.82 11.56
N ALA A 191 -16.90 11.74 10.71
CA ALA A 191 -16.93 10.82 9.58
C ALA A 191 -17.55 11.44 8.32
N VAL A 192 -16.94 11.17 7.17
CA VAL A 192 -17.43 11.62 5.86
C VAL A 192 -17.31 10.48 4.84
N LEU A 193 -18.21 10.44 3.86
CA LEU A 193 -18.02 9.55 2.71
C LEU A 193 -16.83 10.05 1.90
N GLY A 194 -15.90 9.14 1.59
CA GLY A 194 -14.84 9.40 0.64
C GLY A 194 -15.40 9.64 -0.76
N ALA A 195 -14.60 10.30 -1.61
CA ALA A 195 -14.95 10.48 -3.02
C ALA A 195 -15.17 9.12 -3.70
N SER A 196 -16.19 9.05 -4.56
CA SER A 196 -16.40 7.89 -5.44
C SER A 196 -15.16 7.69 -6.30
N ARG A 197 -14.67 6.45 -6.37
CA ARG A 197 -13.55 6.06 -7.22
C ARG A 197 -14.05 5.12 -8.30
N PRO A 198 -13.57 5.24 -9.55
CA PRO A 198 -13.85 4.25 -10.58
C PRO A 198 -13.47 2.84 -10.10
N SER A 199 -14.30 1.85 -10.42
CA SER A 199 -14.03 0.43 -10.18
C SER A 199 -14.40 -0.37 -11.41
N ILE A 200 -13.73 -1.51 -11.59
CA ILE A 200 -13.98 -2.45 -12.68
C ILE A 200 -14.51 -3.77 -12.12
N THR A 201 -15.36 -4.44 -12.89
CA THR A 201 -15.80 -5.82 -12.61
C THR A 201 -15.23 -6.72 -13.68
N ILE A 202 -14.43 -7.71 -13.28
CA ILE A 202 -13.82 -8.69 -14.19
C ILE A 202 -14.60 -10.01 -14.06
N ARG A 203 -15.06 -10.55 -15.19
CA ARG A 203 -15.68 -11.88 -15.26
C ARG A 203 -14.83 -12.73 -16.19
N ILE A 204 -14.30 -13.81 -15.66
CA ILE A 204 -13.50 -14.77 -16.42
C ILE A 204 -14.42 -15.88 -16.90
N ALA A 205 -14.31 -16.21 -18.18
CA ALA A 205 -15.07 -17.26 -18.84
C ALA A 205 -14.45 -18.65 -18.59
#